data_AF-A0A7H9E7D4-F1
#
_entry.id   AF-A0A7H9E7D4-F1
#
_cell.length_a   1.000
_cell.length_b   1.000
_cell.length_c   1.000
_cell.angle_alpha   90.00
_cell.angle_beta   90.00
_cell.angle_gamma   90.00
#
_symmetry.space_group_name_H-M   'P 1'
#
loop_
_entity.id
_entity.type
_entity.pdbx_description
1 polymer ?
#
loop_
_entity_poly.entity_id
_entity_poly.type
_entity_poly.pdbx_seq_one_letter_code
_entity_poly.pdbx_strand_id
1 'polypeptide(L)'
;MLKIFQYGEYIFYLYPNDGDESVHVHVIDKKKSPNSPKFWMTKNGNAILANSRVTFSNYEIEKMIDTISANSDLIIKQWKKYFKDITYYC
;
A
#
# COMPACT_ATOMS: atom_id res chain seq x y z
N MET A 1 8.34 4.16 -9.35
CA MET A 1 7.68 4.38 -8.04
C MET A 1 6.81 5.63 -8.13
N LEU A 2 5.51 5.52 -7.87
CA LEU A 2 4.59 6.66 -7.81
C LEU A 2 4.25 6.93 -6.34
N LYS A 3 4.97 7.86 -5.71
CA LYS A 3 4.75 8.21 -4.30
C LYS A 3 3.35 8.80 -4.11
N ILE A 4 2.60 8.27 -3.15
CA ILE A 4 1.29 8.81 -2.74
C ILE A 4 1.49 9.80 -1.59
N PHE A 5 2.09 9.33 -0.49
CA PHE A 5 2.38 10.14 0.69
C PHE A 5 3.53 9.53 1.51
N GLN A 6 3.92 10.22 2.58
CA GLN A 6 4.89 9.74 3.54
C GLN A 6 4.38 9.99 4.95
N TYR A 7 4.55 9.01 5.83
CA TYR A 7 4.21 9.12 7.24
C TYR A 7 5.38 8.59 8.08
N GLY A 8 6.08 9.52 8.76
CA GLY A 8 7.34 9.22 9.44
C GLY A 8 8.39 8.61 8.50
N GLU A 9 8.84 7.41 8.87
CA GLU A 9 9.85 6.63 8.14
C GLU A 9 9.27 5.81 6.97
N TYR A 10 7.93 5.75 6.84
CA TYR A 10 7.25 4.96 5.82
C TYR A 10 6.89 5.80 4.60
N ILE A 11 7.20 5.29 3.41
CA ILE A 11 6.81 5.88 2.13
C ILE A 11 5.81 4.95 1.45
N PHE A 12 4.60 5.46 1.20
CA PHE A 12 3.52 4.72 0.56
C PHE A 12 3.47 5.07 -0.92
N TYR A 13 3.47 4.06 -1.79
CA TYR A 13 3.59 4.27 -3.23
C TYR A 13 2.88 3.20 -4.06
N LEU A 14 2.58 3.54 -5.32
CA LEU A 14 2.11 2.60 -6.34
C LEU A 14 3.26 2.19 -7.26
N TYR A 15 3.27 0.93 -7.67
CA TYR A 15 4.22 0.45 -8.68
C TYR A 15 3.59 0.58 -10.07
N PRO A 16 4.21 1.32 -11.02
CA PRO A 16 3.59 1.62 -12.32
C PRO A 16 3.18 0.41 -13.16
N ASN A 17 3.77 -0.75 -12.92
CA ASN A 17 3.55 -1.95 -13.74
C ASN A 17 2.49 -2.89 -13.16
N ASP A 18 1.89 -2.58 -12.00
CA ASP A 18 0.92 -3.45 -11.33
C ASP A 18 -0.54 -3.00 -11.60
N GLY A 19 -0.78 -2.32 -12.73
CA GLY A 19 -2.08 -1.72 -13.06
C GLY A 19 -3.17 -2.71 -13.44
N ASP A 20 -2.82 -3.96 -13.68
CA ASP A 20 -3.71 -5.10 -13.95
C ASP A 20 -4.12 -5.86 -12.67
N GLU A 21 -3.54 -5.51 -11.52
CA GLU A 21 -3.92 -6.07 -10.22
C GLU A 21 -5.06 -5.28 -9.55
N SER A 22 -5.66 -5.86 -8.51
CA SER A 22 -6.56 -5.12 -7.60
C SER A 22 -5.83 -3.98 -6.88
N VAL A 23 -6.57 -3.00 -6.37
CA VAL A 23 -5.98 -1.85 -5.67
C VAL A 23 -5.07 -2.33 -4.53
N HIS A 24 -3.82 -1.88 -4.55
CA HIS A 24 -2.83 -2.21 -3.53
C HIS A 24 -1.83 -1.08 -3.35
N VAL A 25 -1.07 -1.17 -2.26
CA VAL A 25 -0.03 -0.20 -1.90
C VAL A 25 1.24 -0.95 -1.54
N HIS A 26 2.36 -0.40 -2.00
CA HIS A 26 3.69 -0.81 -1.54
C HIS A 26 4.19 0.20 -0.51
N VAL A 27 4.88 -0.28 0.51
CA VAL A 27 5.40 0.56 1.60
C VAL A 27 6.90 0.39 1.70
N ILE A 28 7.69 1.45 1.49
CA ILE A 28 9.11 1.45 1.85
C ILE A 28 9.22 1.80 3.34
N ASP A 29 9.88 0.94 4.10
CA ASP A 29 10.45 1.30 5.40
C ASP A 29 11.90 1.73 5.21
N LYS A 30 12.21 3.00 5.51
CA LYS A 30 13.58 3.54 5.39
C LYS A 30 14.60 2.77 6.22
N LYS A 31 14.20 2.13 7.32
CA LYS A 31 15.10 1.33 8.18
C LYS A 31 15.36 -0.07 7.64
N LYS A 32 14.46 -0.61 6.81
CA LYS A 32 14.51 -2.00 6.29
C LYS A 32 14.55 -2.09 4.75
N SER A 33 14.88 -0.97 4.10
CA SER A 33 15.13 -0.85 2.66
C SER A 33 16.21 -1.86 2.22
N PRO A 34 16.10 -2.49 1.03
CA PRO A 34 15.24 -2.15 -0.11
C PRO A 34 13.87 -2.86 -0.15
N ASN A 35 13.47 -3.55 0.92
CA ASN A 35 12.25 -4.35 0.88
C ASN A 35 10.99 -3.50 1.05
N SER A 36 10.00 -3.74 0.21
CA SER A 36 8.71 -3.03 0.23
C SER A 36 7.58 -4.05 0.34
N PRO A 37 6.97 -4.24 1.53
CA PRO A 37 5.77 -5.05 1.66
C PRO A 37 4.64 -4.48 0.79
N LYS A 38 3.90 -5.40 0.17
CA LYS A 38 2.69 -5.13 -0.62
C LYS A 38 1.47 -5.40 0.26
N PHE A 39 0.50 -4.49 0.22
CA PHE A 39 -0.77 -4.59 0.92
C PHE A 39 -1.93 -4.43 -0.06
N TRP A 40 -2.83 -5.41 -0.10
CA TRP A 40 -4.09 -5.28 -0.81
C TRP A 40 -5.00 -4.30 -0.09
N MET A 41 -5.73 -3.48 -0.83
CA MET A 41 -6.86 -2.72 -0.29
C MET A 41 -8.15 -3.53 -0.43
N THR A 42 -8.94 -3.52 0.63
CA THR A 42 -10.29 -4.11 0.64
C THR A 42 -11.34 -3.06 0.30
N LYS A 43 -12.52 -3.51 -0.14
CA LYS A 43 -13.61 -2.61 -0.56
C LYS A 43 -14.12 -1.69 0.56
N ASN A 44 -13.98 -2.07 1.83
CA ASN A 44 -14.35 -1.26 2.99
C ASN A 44 -13.27 -0.24 3.40
N GLY A 45 -12.20 -0.08 2.61
CA GLY A 45 -11.14 0.87 2.87
C GLY A 45 -10.10 0.40 3.88
N ASN A 46 -10.06 -0.90 4.21
CA ASN A 46 -9.01 -1.50 5.02
C ASN A 46 -7.86 -2.05 4.14
N ALA A 47 -6.84 -2.64 4.75
CA ALA A 47 -5.72 -3.27 4.05
C ALA A 47 -5.32 -4.62 4.64
N ILE A 48 -4.78 -5.49 3.79
CA ILE A 48 -4.30 -6.83 4.15
C ILE A 48 -2.89 -7.00 3.58
N LEU A 49 -1.95 -7.47 4.41
CA LEU A 49 -0.61 -7.80 3.94
C LEU A 49 -0.68 -8.92 2.89
N ALA A 50 -0.20 -8.63 1.69
CA ALA A 50 -0.22 -9.54 0.55
C ALA A 50 1.08 -10.33 0.44
N ASN A 51 2.20 -9.62 0.47
CA ASN A 51 3.53 -10.18 0.31
C ASN A 51 4.55 -9.30 1.01
N SER A 52 5.49 -9.91 1.71
CA SER A 52 6.68 -9.25 2.21
C SER A 52 7.89 -10.17 2.03
N ARG A 53 9.00 -9.61 1.54
CA ARG A 53 10.29 -10.31 1.43
C ARG A 53 11.10 -10.31 2.73
N VAL A 54 10.63 -9.59 3.75
CA VAL A 54 11.25 -9.54 5.08
C VAL A 54 10.21 -9.66 6.18
N THR A 55 10.64 -10.17 7.32
CA THR A 55 9.82 -10.27 8.51
C THR A 55 9.61 -8.90 9.13
N PHE A 56 8.35 -8.50 9.23
CA PHE A 56 7.91 -7.38 10.06
C PHE A 56 7.23 -7.96 11.31
N SER A 57 7.34 -7.24 12.42
CA SER A 57 6.54 -7.55 13.60
C SER A 57 5.06 -7.24 13.34
N ASN A 58 4.16 -7.90 14.07
CA ASN A 58 2.73 -7.62 13.97
C ASN A 58 2.41 -6.14 14.22
N TYR A 59 3.09 -5.51 15.19
CA TYR A 59 2.94 -4.09 15.47
C TYR A 59 3.31 -3.19 14.27
N GLU A 60 4.37 -3.52 13.54
CA GLU A 60 4.76 -2.76 12.35
C GLU A 60 3.74 -2.94 11.21
N ILE A 61 3.24 -4.16 11.02
CA ILE A 61 2.22 -4.49 10.02
C ILE A 61 0.92 -3.75 10.33
N GLU A 62 0.43 -3.82 11.57
CA GLU A 62 -0.78 -3.13 12.04
C GLU A 62 -0.65 -1.62 11.84
N LYS A 63 0.49 -1.04 12.21
CA LYS A 63 0.74 0.39 11.99
C LYS A 63 0.68 0.79 10.51
N MET A 64 1.22 -0.05 9.62
CA MET A 64 1.13 0.20 8.17
C MET A 64 -0.32 0.08 7.68
N ILE A 65 -1.04 -0.94 8.12
CA ILE A 65 -2.46 -1.16 7.80
C ILE A 65 -3.29 0.04 8.27
N ASP A 66 -3.18 0.45 9.52
CA ASP A 66 -3.91 1.61 10.07
C ASP A 66 -3.63 2.88 9.27
N THR A 67 -2.36 3.09 8.89
CA THR A 67 -1.95 4.24 8.08
C THR A 67 -2.57 4.18 6.68
N ILE A 68 -2.61 3.00 6.05
CA ILE A 68 -3.26 2.81 4.74
C ILE A 68 -4.77 3.06 4.87
N SER A 69 -5.41 2.48 5.87
CA SER A 69 -6.86 2.56 6.07
C SER A 69 -7.32 4.00 6.33
N ALA A 70 -6.57 4.74 7.15
CA ALA A 70 -6.81 6.16 7.42
C ALA A 70 -6.64 7.06 6.18
N ASN A 71 -5.92 6.60 5.16
CA ASN A 71 -5.64 7.33 3.91
C ASN A 71 -6.26 6.65 2.68
N SER A 72 -7.24 5.77 2.88
CA SER A 72 -7.82 4.93 1.83
C SER A 72 -8.40 5.74 0.67
N ASP A 73 -9.14 6.82 0.94
CA ASP A 73 -9.69 7.71 -0.08
C ASP A 73 -8.61 8.35 -0.95
N LEU A 74 -7.49 8.78 -0.34
CA LEU A 74 -6.36 9.36 -1.05
C LEU A 74 -5.71 8.32 -1.97
N ILE A 75 -5.50 7.11 -1.46
CA ILE A 75 -4.88 6.02 -2.22
C ILE A 75 -5.76 5.63 -3.41
N ILE A 76 -7.06 5.41 -3.17
CA ILE A 76 -8.04 5.09 -4.22
C ILE A 76 -8.08 6.19 -5.27
N LYS A 77 -8.06 7.47 -4.87
CA LYS A 77 -8.00 8.61 -5.79
C LYS A 77 -6.74 8.60 -6.65
N GLN A 78 -5.57 8.31 -6.06
CA GLN A 78 -4.34 8.18 -6.84
C GLN A 78 -4.39 6.97 -7.77
N TRP A 79 -4.88 5.82 -7.30
CA TRP A 79 -5.03 4.64 -8.13
C TRP A 79 -5.88 4.92 -9.38
N LYS A 80 -7.07 5.50 -9.23
CA LYS A 80 -7.93 5.90 -10.37
C LYS A 80 -7.22 6.84 -11.32
N LYS A 81 -6.43 7.77 -10.78
CA LYS A 81 -5.69 8.75 -11.60
C LYS A 81 -4.63 8.06 -12.47
N TYR A 82 -3.96 7.03 -11.96
CA TYR A 82 -2.86 6.37 -12.66
C TYR A 82 -3.31 5.18 -13.52
N PHE A 83 -4.22 4.35 -13.05
CA PHE A 83 -4.61 3.08 -13.69
C PHE A 83 -6.03 3.05 -14.27
N LYS A 84 -6.86 4.07 -13.97
CA LYS A 84 -8.28 4.23 -14.39
C LYS A 84 -9.26 3.20 -13.85
N ASP A 85 -8.94 1.91 -13.91
CA ASP A 85 -9.81 0.83 -13.45
C ASP A 85 -9.56 0.46 -11.99
N ILE A 86 -10.63 0.07 -11.29
CA ILE A 86 -10.58 -0.42 -9.92
C ILE A 86 -11.21 -1.79 -9.83
N THR A 87 -10.45 -2.73 -9.31
CA THR A 87 -10.91 -3.98 -8.72
C THR A 87 -10.39 -4.06 -7.29
N TYR A 88 -11.14 -4.71 -6.40
CA TYR A 88 -10.74 -4.91 -5.01
C TYR A 88 -10.37 -6.37 -4.79
N TYR A 89 -9.47 -6.62 -3.84
CA TYR A 89 -9.15 -7.98 -3.42
C TYR A 89 -10.19 -8.44 -2.38
N CYS A 90 -11.05 -9.39 -2.78
CA CYS A 90 -12.22 -9.89 -2.06
C CYS A 90 -13.35 -8.86 -1.86
#